data_AF-A0A067CFR8-F1
#
_entry.id   AF-A0A067CFR8-F1
#
_cell.length_a   1.000
_cell.length_b   1.000
_cell.length_c   1.000
_cell.angle_alpha   90.00
_cell.angle_beta   90.00
_cell.angle_gamma   90.00
#
_symmetry.space_group_name_H-M   'P 1'
#
loop_
_entity.id
_entity.type
_entity.pdbx_description
1 polymer ?
#
loop_
_entity_poly.entity_id
_entity_poly.type
_entity_poly.pdbx_seq_one_letter_code
_entity_poly.pdbx_strand_id
1 'polypeptide(L)'
;MTCSYCQLGGHRRADGCPLATKDMKTLGLTEAALPPTRQCSYCNVVGHLDGACPVLSVHARFQKIPSTYRMPSGQHLPRSPASASKSARACGYCLSIKHDEQQCRWLAISVQRGTLRPDYAFMNPPRFLTDGIKSEEPPAPPSTSQPPKTKKPKRKKMTKQEGHSSTSKNCQANDPNEKKRRKVS
;
A
#
# COMPACT_ATOMS: atom_id res chain seq x y z
N MET A 1 5.25 -5.30 32.56
CA MET A 1 3.81 -5.03 32.31
C MET A 1 3.69 -4.42 30.92
N THR A 2 2.82 -4.97 30.06
CA THR A 2 2.58 -4.47 28.70
C THR A 2 1.17 -3.91 28.58
N CYS A 3 1.00 -2.84 27.80
CA CYS A 3 -0.30 -2.26 27.52
C CYS A 3 -1.06 -3.12 26.50
N SER A 4 -2.29 -3.55 26.82
CA SER A 4 -3.12 -4.37 25.92
C SER A 4 -3.48 -3.67 24.60
N TYR A 5 -3.49 -2.33 24.61
CA TYR A 5 -3.83 -1.54 23.43
C TYR A 5 -2.66 -1.38 22.45
N CYS A 6 -1.54 -0.83 22.92
CA CYS A 6 -0.39 -0.52 22.06
C CYS A 6 0.74 -1.56 22.10
N GLN A 7 0.65 -2.56 22.97
CA GLN A 7 1.63 -3.63 23.18
C GLN A 7 3.01 -3.16 23.67
N LEU A 8 3.17 -1.86 23.96
CA LEU A 8 4.40 -1.31 24.54
C LEU A 8 4.44 -1.55 26.05
N GLY A 9 5.66 -1.67 26.59
CA GLY A 9 5.91 -1.76 28.02
C GLY A 9 5.77 -0.41 28.74
N GLY A 10 5.77 -0.45 30.08
CA GLY A 10 5.90 0.74 30.93
C GLY A 10 4.59 1.40 31.37
N HIS A 11 3.43 0.95 30.87
CA HIS A 11 2.12 1.44 31.30
C HIS A 11 1.03 0.38 31.06
N ARG A 12 -0.12 0.50 31.74
CA ARG A 12 -1.35 -0.24 31.40
C ARG A 12 -2.30 0.66 30.62
N ARG A 13 -3.30 0.06 29.96
CA ARG A 13 -4.36 0.81 29.27
C ARG A 13 -5.15 1.69 30.25
N ALA A 14 -5.47 1.14 31.43
CA ALA A 14 -6.20 1.84 32.50
C ALA A 14 -5.44 3.05 33.07
N ASP A 15 -4.11 3.06 32.99
CA ASP A 15 -3.27 4.15 33.49
C ASP A 15 -3.16 5.33 32.48
N GLY A 16 -3.90 5.25 31.35
CA GLY A 16 -3.87 6.24 30.29
C GLY A 16 -2.79 5.95 29.24
N CYS A 17 -3.12 5.10 28.26
CA CYS A 17 -2.22 4.85 27.14
C CYS A 17 -2.11 6.08 26.22
N PRO A 18 -0.90 6.65 25.99
CA PRO A 18 -0.75 7.87 25.20
C PRO A 18 -1.19 7.70 23.74
N LEU A 19 -1.01 6.49 23.18
CA LEU A 19 -1.47 6.16 21.83
C LEU A 19 -2.99 6.04 21.75
N ALA A 20 -3.66 5.54 22.80
CA ALA A 20 -5.12 5.50 22.86
C ALA A 20 -5.68 6.92 22.90
N THR A 21 -5.13 7.79 23.75
CA THR A 21 -5.53 9.21 23.81
C THR A 21 -5.30 9.92 22.47
N LYS A 22 -4.17 9.65 21.81
CA LYS A 22 -3.89 10.20 20.48
C LYS A 22 -4.90 9.73 19.44
N ASP A 23 -5.21 8.44 19.39
CA ASP A 23 -6.16 7.90 18.41
C ASP A 23 -7.58 8.40 18.67
N MET A 24 -8.02 8.47 19.94
CA MET A 24 -9.31 9.09 20.31
C MET A 24 -9.40 10.54 19.84
N LYS A 25 -8.35 11.34 20.09
CA LYS A 25 -8.30 12.75 19.67
C LYS A 25 -8.23 12.91 18.14
N THR A 26 -7.42 12.10 17.46
CA THR A 26 -7.17 12.23 16.02
C THR A 26 -8.34 11.72 15.19
N LEU A 27 -9.00 10.65 15.64
CA LEU A 27 -10.10 10.00 14.93
C LEU A 27 -11.48 10.41 15.45
N GLY A 28 -11.55 11.17 16.55
CA GLY A 28 -12.82 11.54 17.19
C GLY A 28 -13.55 10.36 17.83
N LEU A 29 -12.81 9.36 18.31
CA LEU A 29 -13.38 8.16 18.92
C LEU A 29 -13.66 8.37 20.41
N THR A 30 -14.75 7.77 20.89
CA THR A 30 -14.98 7.58 22.32
C THR A 30 -14.21 6.36 22.81
N GLU A 31 -13.99 6.26 24.13
CA GLU A 31 -13.30 5.12 24.72
C GLU A 31 -14.01 3.78 24.44
N ALA A 32 -15.35 3.78 24.40
CA ALA A 32 -16.17 2.62 24.05
C ALA A 32 -16.06 2.20 22.58
N ALA A 33 -15.77 3.15 21.68
CA ALA A 33 -15.54 2.87 20.25
C ALA A 33 -14.10 2.42 19.96
N LEU A 34 -13.20 2.52 20.95
CA LEU A 34 -11.80 2.17 20.77
C LEU A 34 -11.59 0.65 20.87
N PRO A 35 -11.05 -0.02 19.83
CA PRO A 35 -10.87 -1.46 19.85
C PRO A 35 -9.94 -1.92 20.98
N PRO A 36 -10.01 -3.19 21.39
CA PRO A 36 -9.16 -3.73 22.46
C PRO A 36 -7.68 -3.61 22.12
N THR A 37 -7.31 -3.78 20.85
CA THR A 37 -5.96 -3.71 20.32
C THR A 37 -5.83 -2.63 19.24
N ARG A 38 -4.64 -2.05 19.11
CA ARG A 38 -4.33 -1.07 18.06
C ARG A 38 -3.95 -1.76 16.74
N GLN A 39 -4.87 -2.57 16.22
CA GLN A 39 -4.71 -3.32 14.97
C GLN A 39 -5.75 -2.86 13.95
N CYS A 40 -5.30 -2.65 12.71
CA CYS A 40 -6.16 -2.30 11.59
C CYS A 40 -6.88 -3.54 11.07
N SER A 41 -8.22 -3.52 11.02
CA SER A 41 -9.01 -4.64 10.48
C SER A 41 -8.90 -4.77 8.95
N TYR A 42 -8.55 -3.70 8.25
CA TYR A 42 -8.37 -3.69 6.80
C TYR A 42 -7.08 -4.38 6.33
N CYS A 43 -5.94 -3.97 6.86
CA CYS A 43 -4.63 -4.50 6.45
C CYS A 43 -4.04 -5.51 7.44
N ASN A 44 -4.70 -5.76 8.58
CA ASN A 44 -4.28 -6.66 9.64
C ASN A 44 -2.93 -6.31 10.32
N VAL A 45 -2.42 -5.10 10.09
CA VAL A 45 -1.17 -4.61 10.69
C VAL A 45 -1.42 -3.96 12.06
N VAL A 46 -0.54 -4.26 13.02
CA VAL A 46 -0.53 -3.61 14.35
C VAL A 46 0.15 -2.24 14.26
N GLY A 47 -0.37 -1.26 14.98
CA GLY A 47 0.22 0.08 15.08
C GLY A 47 -0.60 1.19 14.43
N HIS A 48 -1.80 0.92 13.92
CA HIS A 48 -2.78 1.93 13.52
C HIS A 48 -4.20 1.34 13.51
N LEU A 49 -5.20 2.21 13.46
CA LEU A 49 -6.61 1.84 13.28
C LEU A 49 -7.06 2.09 11.84
N ASP A 50 -8.21 1.54 11.45
CA ASP A 50 -8.74 1.65 10.08
C ASP A 50 -8.88 3.10 9.61
N GLY A 51 -9.37 4.00 10.47
CA GLY A 51 -9.47 5.43 10.16
C GLY A 51 -8.13 6.14 9.89
N ALA A 52 -7.01 5.50 10.24
CA ALA A 52 -5.65 5.99 9.97
C ALA A 52 -4.86 5.06 9.02
N CYS A 53 -5.53 4.09 8.37
CA CYS A 53 -4.86 3.12 7.52
C CYS A 53 -4.46 3.74 6.17
N PRO A 54 -3.16 3.74 5.82
CA PRO A 54 -2.70 4.30 4.55
C PRO A 54 -3.20 3.47 3.36
N VAL A 55 -3.27 2.14 3.50
CA VAL A 55 -3.78 1.26 2.44
C VAL A 55 -5.27 1.49 2.21
N LEU A 56 -6.06 1.58 3.29
CA LEU A 56 -7.49 1.88 3.18
C LEU A 56 -7.71 3.26 2.55
N SER A 57 -6.91 4.27 2.89
CA SER A 57 -6.98 5.60 2.28
C SER A 57 -6.76 5.56 0.76
N VAL A 58 -5.76 4.79 0.31
CA VAL A 58 -5.49 4.58 -1.11
C VAL A 58 -6.66 3.84 -1.77
N HIS A 59 -7.15 2.76 -1.18
CA HIS A 59 -8.26 1.98 -1.75
C HIS A 59 -9.57 2.78 -1.76
N ALA A 60 -9.83 3.60 -0.74
CA ALA A 60 -10.95 4.53 -0.68
C ALA A 60 -10.92 5.52 -1.84
N ARG A 61 -9.74 6.10 -2.10
CA ARG A 61 -9.53 7.05 -3.19
C ARG A 61 -9.83 6.44 -4.56
N PHE A 62 -9.48 5.17 -4.77
CA PHE A 62 -9.73 4.47 -6.03
C PHE A 62 -11.06 3.69 -6.07
N GLN A 63 -11.91 3.83 -5.05
CA GLN A 63 -13.15 3.04 -4.90
C GLN A 63 -12.91 1.52 -5.02
N LYS A 64 -11.74 1.04 -4.56
CA LYS A 64 -11.34 -0.39 -4.57
C LYS A 64 -11.52 -1.06 -3.21
N ILE A 65 -12.36 -0.51 -2.36
CA ILE A 65 -12.70 -1.14 -1.09
C ILE A 65 -13.67 -2.29 -1.38
N PRO A 66 -13.39 -3.52 -0.92
CA PRO A 66 -14.33 -4.63 -1.06
C PRO A 66 -15.70 -4.27 -0.47
N SER A 67 -16.78 -4.61 -1.16
CA SER A 67 -18.16 -4.35 -0.67
C SER A 67 -18.47 -5.07 0.65
N THR A 68 -17.74 -6.14 0.96
CA THR A 68 -17.84 -6.89 2.21
C THR A 68 -17.12 -6.22 3.38
N TYR A 69 -16.25 -5.23 3.12
CA TYR A 69 -15.55 -4.54 4.19
C TYR A 69 -16.49 -3.58 4.91
N ARG A 70 -16.64 -3.78 6.22
CA ARG A 70 -17.42 -2.91 7.10
C ARG A 70 -16.49 -2.21 8.07
N MET A 71 -16.57 -0.89 8.10
CA MET A 71 -15.76 -0.08 9.01
C MET A 71 -16.23 -0.22 10.46
N PRO A 72 -15.32 -0.34 11.44
CA PRO A 72 -15.69 -0.41 12.84
C PRO A 72 -16.49 0.82 13.30
N SER A 73 -17.46 0.61 14.19
CA SER A 73 -18.31 1.66 14.72
C SER A 73 -17.50 2.82 15.30
N GLY A 74 -17.92 4.05 15.00
CA GLY A 74 -17.25 5.28 15.44
C GLY A 74 -16.04 5.68 14.59
N GLN A 75 -15.46 4.76 13.80
CA GLN A 75 -14.39 5.12 12.86
C GLN A 75 -14.98 5.65 11.55
N HIS A 76 -14.29 6.62 10.97
CA HIS A 76 -14.62 7.18 9.67
C HIS A 76 -13.59 6.75 8.63
N LEU A 77 -14.00 6.79 7.37
CA LEU A 77 -13.13 6.45 6.25
C LEU A 77 -11.99 7.45 6.23
N PRO A 78 -10.71 7.02 6.16
CA PRO A 78 -9.59 7.93 6.18
C PRO A 78 -9.83 8.99 5.11
N ARG A 79 -10.04 10.23 5.55
CA ARG A 79 -10.41 11.32 4.66
C ARG A 79 -9.29 11.43 3.66
N SER A 80 -9.59 11.19 2.37
CA SER A 80 -8.64 11.44 1.28
C SER A 80 -8.06 12.81 1.57
N PRO A 81 -6.73 12.94 1.72
CA PRO A 81 -6.18 14.16 2.22
C PRO A 81 -6.30 15.21 1.11
N ALA A 82 -7.46 15.88 1.09
CA ALA A 82 -7.76 16.97 0.18
C ALA A 82 -6.74 18.11 0.31
N SER A 83 -6.00 18.11 1.43
CA SER A 83 -4.91 19.01 1.75
C SER A 83 -3.56 18.32 2.03
N ALA A 84 -3.38 17.01 1.75
CA ALA A 84 -2.01 16.47 1.74
C ALA A 84 -1.27 17.24 0.66
N SER A 85 -0.32 18.04 1.13
CA SER A 85 0.75 18.65 0.38
C SER A 85 1.14 17.74 -0.78
N LYS A 86 1.37 18.35 -1.95
CA LYS A 86 1.65 17.72 -3.26
C LYS A 86 2.72 16.60 -3.27
N SER A 87 3.34 16.28 -2.14
CA SER A 87 4.55 15.48 -1.98
C SER A 87 4.35 13.99 -1.63
N ALA A 88 3.13 13.49 -1.40
CA ALA A 88 2.92 12.06 -1.11
C ALA A 88 1.71 11.48 -1.84
N ARG A 89 1.76 11.44 -3.18
CA ARG A 89 0.77 10.69 -3.96
C ARG A 89 1.24 9.23 -4.05
N ALA A 90 0.45 8.31 -3.52
CA ALA A 90 0.66 6.89 -3.84
C ALA A 90 0.41 6.68 -5.34
N CYS A 91 1.23 5.86 -5.98
CA CYS A 91 1.02 5.44 -7.35
C CYS A 91 -0.30 4.68 -7.46
N GLY A 92 -1.27 5.13 -8.27
CA GLY A 92 -2.54 4.43 -8.45
C GLY A 92 -2.46 3.10 -9.19
N TYR A 93 -1.36 2.87 -9.91
CA TYR A 93 -1.16 1.63 -10.66
C TYR A 93 -0.69 0.48 -9.78
N CYS A 94 0.41 0.67 -9.04
CA CYS A 94 1.01 -0.36 -8.19
C CYS A 94 0.75 -0.14 -6.68
N LEU A 95 0.07 0.95 -6.31
CA LEU A 95 -0.30 1.31 -4.94
C LEU A 95 0.90 1.60 -4.01
N SER A 96 2.08 1.77 -4.59
CA SER A 96 3.30 2.14 -3.85
C SER A 96 3.27 3.61 -3.43
N ILE A 97 3.64 3.88 -2.18
CA ILE A 97 3.90 5.23 -1.67
C ILE A 97 5.31 5.74 -1.98
N LYS A 98 6.18 4.90 -2.56
CA LYS A 98 7.59 5.23 -2.82
C LYS A 98 7.82 6.07 -4.07
N HIS A 99 6.83 6.16 -4.95
CA HIS A 99 6.96 6.85 -6.23
C HIS A 99 5.58 7.32 -6.73
N ASP A 100 5.60 8.35 -7.57
CA ASP A 100 4.42 8.83 -8.29
C ASP A 100 4.11 7.95 -9.51
N GLU A 101 2.88 8.02 -10.03
CA GLU A 101 2.46 7.25 -11.22
C GLU A 101 3.40 7.42 -12.43
N GLN A 102 3.93 8.62 -12.63
CA GLN A 102 4.88 8.93 -13.72
C GLN A 102 6.20 8.15 -13.61
N GLN A 103 6.59 7.73 -12.41
CA GLN A 103 7.81 6.96 -12.13
C GLN A 103 7.51 5.45 -11.94
N CYS A 104 6.26 5.02 -12.12
CA CYS A 104 5.89 3.63 -11.91
C CYS A 104 6.38 2.74 -13.05
N ARG A 105 7.43 1.96 -12.78
CA ARG A 105 7.97 0.98 -13.74
C ARG A 105 6.91 -0.02 -14.23
N TRP A 106 6.01 -0.45 -13.34
CA TRP A 106 4.93 -1.38 -13.72
C TRP A 106 3.93 -0.74 -14.68
N LEU A 107 3.58 0.54 -14.47
CA LEU A 107 2.71 1.28 -15.37
C LEU A 107 3.38 1.41 -16.74
N ALA A 108 4.66 1.82 -16.78
CA ALA A 108 5.41 1.96 -18.03
C ALA A 108 5.44 0.65 -18.85
N ILE A 109 5.71 -0.49 -18.20
CA ILE A 109 5.71 -1.81 -18.85
C ILE A 109 4.32 -2.15 -19.40
N SER A 110 3.25 -1.90 -18.63
CA SER A 110 1.89 -2.22 -19.06
C SER A 110 1.37 -1.33 -20.17
N VAL A 111 1.77 -0.05 -20.20
CA VAL A 111 1.51 0.85 -21.34
C VAL A 111 2.22 0.32 -22.59
N GLN A 112 3.53 0.03 -22.49
CA GLN A 112 4.33 -0.42 -23.63
C GLN A 112 3.79 -1.72 -24.24
N ARG A 113 3.21 -2.61 -23.42
CA ARG A 113 2.62 -3.88 -23.85
C ARG A 113 1.16 -3.77 -24.29
N GLY A 114 0.50 -2.63 -24.09
CA GLY A 114 -0.95 -2.50 -24.28
C GLY A 114 -1.76 -3.36 -23.30
N THR A 115 -1.20 -3.72 -22.14
CA THR A 115 -1.83 -4.58 -21.12
C THR A 115 -2.23 -3.77 -19.89
N LEU A 116 -2.80 -2.60 -20.09
CA LEU A 116 -3.33 -1.79 -18.99
C LEU A 116 -4.52 -2.51 -18.37
N ARG A 117 -4.69 -2.36 -17.05
CA ARG A 117 -5.89 -2.89 -16.39
C ARG A 117 -7.12 -2.14 -16.95
N PRO A 118 -8.24 -2.84 -17.24
CA PRO A 118 -9.44 -2.19 -17.76
C PRO A 118 -10.00 -1.11 -16.84
N ASP A 119 -9.78 -1.24 -15.53
CA ASP A 119 -10.21 -0.31 -14.49
C ASP A 119 -9.23 0.88 -14.29
N TYR A 120 -8.11 0.92 -15.01
CA TYR A 120 -7.13 1.98 -14.88
C TYR A 120 -7.43 3.13 -15.84
N ALA A 121 -8.31 4.04 -15.42
CA ALA A 121 -8.56 5.28 -16.15
C ALA A 121 -7.32 6.20 -16.03
N PHE A 122 -6.67 6.47 -17.15
CA PHE A 122 -5.59 7.46 -17.22
C PHE A 122 -6.15 8.86 -16.87
N MET A 123 -6.05 9.26 -15.60
CA MET A 123 -6.42 10.62 -15.19
C MET A 123 -5.45 11.69 -15.73
N ASN A 124 -4.28 11.29 -16.23
CA ASN A 124 -3.36 12.12 -17.00
C ASN A 124 -2.35 11.22 -17.75
N PRO A 125 -2.47 11.02 -19.08
CA PRO A 125 -1.44 10.32 -19.82
C PRO A 125 -0.09 11.07 -19.67
N PRO A 126 1.02 10.36 -19.36
CA PRO A 126 2.36 10.94 -19.34
C PRO A 126 2.61 11.70 -20.64
N ARG A 127 2.95 13.00 -20.56
CA ARG A 127 3.27 13.83 -21.74
C ARG A 127 4.38 13.20 -22.60
N PHE A 128 5.27 12.42 -21.98
CA PHE A 128 6.33 11.69 -22.68
C PHE A 128 5.83 10.61 -23.66
N LEU A 129 4.55 10.23 -23.64
CA LEU A 129 3.99 9.31 -24.65
C LEU A 129 3.50 10.03 -25.92
N THR A 130 3.23 11.34 -25.86
CA THR A 130 2.72 12.09 -27.03
C THR A 130 3.83 12.67 -27.90
N ASP A 131 5.03 12.90 -27.35
CA ASP A 131 6.09 13.64 -28.08
C ASP A 131 6.99 12.76 -28.97
N GLY A 132 6.83 11.43 -28.94
CA GLY A 132 7.72 10.50 -29.67
C GLY A 132 7.04 9.58 -30.69
N ILE A 133 5.72 9.41 -30.62
CA ILE A 133 4.99 8.64 -31.63
C ILE A 133 4.62 9.62 -32.74
N LYS A 134 5.60 9.92 -33.60
CA LYS A 134 5.29 10.36 -34.96
C LYS A 134 4.30 9.31 -35.48
N SER A 135 3.07 9.71 -35.76
CA SER A 135 2.04 8.84 -36.31
C SER A 135 2.54 8.25 -37.63
N GLU A 136 3.33 7.20 -37.55
CA GLU A 136 3.52 6.29 -38.67
C GLU A 136 2.17 5.62 -38.83
N GLU A 137 1.52 6.00 -39.93
CA GLU A 137 0.35 5.36 -40.48
C GLU A 137 0.49 3.84 -40.30
N PRO A 138 -0.47 3.17 -39.63
CA PRO A 138 -0.36 1.75 -39.36
C PRO A 138 -0.12 1.04 -40.70
N PRO A 139 0.98 0.28 -40.85
CA PRO A 139 1.24 -0.44 -42.08
C PRO A 139 0.04 -1.33 -42.36
N ALA A 140 -0.45 -1.28 -43.60
CA ALA A 140 -1.61 -2.02 -44.06
C ALA A 140 -1.58 -3.45 -43.51
N PRO A 141 -2.71 -3.97 -43.01
CA PRO A 141 -2.76 -5.29 -42.38
C PRO A 141 -2.14 -6.32 -43.33
N PRO A 142 -1.14 -7.11 -42.88
CA PRO A 142 -0.54 -8.13 -43.72
C PRO A 142 -1.62 -9.11 -44.14
N SER A 143 -1.85 -9.18 -45.45
CA SER A 143 -2.82 -10.06 -46.07
C SER A 143 -2.53 -11.51 -45.63
N THR A 144 -3.54 -12.09 -44.98
CA THR A 144 -3.53 -13.36 -44.27
C THR A 144 -3.01 -14.49 -45.16
N SER A 145 -1.71 -14.75 -45.10
CA SER A 145 -1.09 -15.94 -45.66
C SER A 145 -0.96 -17.01 -44.56
N GLN A 146 -1.37 -18.22 -44.93
CA GLN A 146 -1.69 -19.36 -44.08
C GLN A 146 -0.62 -19.74 -43.03
N PRO A 147 -1.03 -20.34 -41.90
CA PRO A 147 -0.11 -20.75 -40.83
C PRO A 147 0.76 -21.96 -41.24
N PRO A 148 2.09 -21.91 -41.05
CA PRO A 148 2.96 -23.07 -41.17
C PRO A 148 2.77 -24.02 -39.98
N LYS A 149 2.59 -25.30 -40.29
CA LYS A 149 2.52 -26.41 -39.32
C LYS A 149 3.81 -26.49 -38.49
N THR A 150 3.76 -26.05 -37.23
CA THR A 150 4.89 -26.17 -36.30
C THR A 150 4.78 -27.43 -35.44
N LYS A 151 5.90 -28.14 -35.37
CA LYS A 151 6.08 -29.44 -34.73
C LYS A 151 6.04 -29.33 -33.20
N LYS A 152 5.36 -30.31 -32.58
CA LYS A 152 5.23 -30.56 -31.13
C LYS A 152 6.58 -30.46 -30.39
N PRO A 153 6.74 -29.60 -29.38
CA PRO A 153 7.91 -29.60 -28.52
C PRO A 153 7.85 -30.73 -27.48
N LYS A 154 8.99 -31.43 -27.35
CA LYS A 154 9.23 -32.58 -26.47
C LYS A 154 9.32 -32.10 -25.01
N ARG A 155 8.40 -32.59 -24.18
CA ARG A 155 8.21 -32.26 -22.76
C ARG A 155 9.43 -32.74 -21.94
N LYS A 156 10.28 -31.82 -21.45
CA LYS A 156 11.36 -32.14 -20.50
C LYS A 156 10.81 -32.16 -19.07
N LYS A 157 11.07 -33.29 -18.39
CA LYS A 157 10.79 -33.57 -16.97
C LYS A 157 11.65 -32.63 -16.12
N MET A 158 11.05 -31.77 -15.29
CA MET A 158 11.78 -31.00 -14.28
C MET A 158 11.69 -31.74 -12.93
N THR A 159 12.87 -31.97 -12.38
CA THR A 159 13.14 -32.65 -11.12
C THR A 159 12.76 -31.76 -9.93
N LYS A 160 12.06 -32.37 -8.98
CA LYS A 160 11.70 -31.85 -7.67
C LYS A 160 12.97 -31.50 -6.87
N GLN A 161 13.16 -30.24 -6.52
CA GLN A 161 14.12 -29.84 -5.47
C GLN A 161 13.32 -29.45 -4.23
N GLU A 162 13.38 -30.34 -3.25
CA GLU A 162 13.07 -30.07 -1.85
C GLU A 162 14.30 -29.44 -1.21
N GLY A 163 14.11 -28.42 -0.37
CA GLY A 163 15.05 -28.17 0.73
C GLY A 163 15.31 -26.70 1.08
N HIS A 164 15.47 -26.50 2.38
CA HIS A 164 16.10 -25.39 3.10
C HIS A 164 15.18 -24.17 3.34
N SER A 165 14.45 -24.08 4.45
CA SER A 165 14.86 -24.09 5.88
C SER A 165 15.68 -22.85 6.27
N SER A 166 15.04 -22.02 7.10
CA SER A 166 15.59 -21.10 8.11
C SER A 166 16.41 -19.90 7.65
N THR A 167 16.02 -18.70 8.10
CA THR A 167 16.72 -18.01 9.20
C THR A 167 15.97 -16.72 9.55
N SER A 168 15.35 -16.72 10.73
CA SER A 168 14.80 -15.54 11.39
C SER A 168 15.93 -14.56 11.70
N LYS A 169 15.93 -13.39 11.06
CA LYS A 169 16.81 -12.28 11.44
C LYS A 169 16.13 -11.40 12.48
N ASN A 170 16.64 -11.58 13.69
CA ASN A 170 16.65 -10.69 14.84
C ASN A 170 16.82 -9.21 14.43
N CYS A 171 15.83 -8.36 14.72
CA CYS A 171 15.95 -6.91 14.64
C CYS A 171 16.05 -6.38 16.08
N GLN A 172 17.27 -6.20 16.55
CA GLN A 172 17.57 -5.42 17.75
C GLN A 172 17.16 -3.96 17.51
N ALA A 173 16.34 -3.45 18.41
CA ALA A 173 16.03 -2.03 18.52
C ALA A 173 17.27 -1.29 19.03
N ASN A 174 17.72 -0.28 18.28
CA ASN A 174 18.61 0.75 18.80
C ASN A 174 17.74 1.95 19.21
N ASP A 175 17.81 2.29 20.49
CA ASP A 175 17.16 3.42 21.13
C ASP A 175 18.19 4.55 21.27
N PRO A 176 18.04 5.72 20.61
CA PRO A 176 18.94 6.84 20.85
C PRO A 176 18.15 8.05 21.33
N ASN A 177 17.80 8.12 22.62
CA ASN A 177 17.53 9.43 23.20
C ASN A 177 17.70 9.50 24.73
N GLU A 178 18.93 9.32 25.20
CA GLU A 178 19.35 9.75 26.54
C GLU A 178 20.41 10.84 26.42
N LYS A 179 19.99 12.12 26.40
CA LYS A 179 20.76 13.28 26.88
C LYS A 179 20.02 14.60 26.63
N LYS A 180 19.48 15.20 27.70
CA LYS A 180 19.73 16.61 28.08
C LYS A 180 19.06 16.95 29.41
N ARG A 181 19.79 16.71 30.49
CA ARG A 181 19.70 17.47 31.74
C ARG A 181 20.85 18.48 31.76
N ARG A 182 20.53 19.78 31.68
CA ARG A 182 21.34 20.92 32.15
C ARG A 182 20.30 21.95 32.64
N LYS A 183 20.07 22.13 33.95
CA LYS A 183 20.87 22.86 34.96
C LYS A 183 21.23 24.28 34.51
N VAL A 184 20.40 25.23 34.91
CA VAL A 184 20.69 26.66 35.16
C VAL A 184 19.70 27.02 36.28
N SER A 185 20.13 27.01 37.55
CA SER A 185 20.77 28.12 38.28
C SER A 185 19.86 29.33 38.39
#